data_AF-A0A7X8H1H9-F1
#
_entry.id   AF-A0A7X8H1H9-F1
#
_cell.length_a   1.000
_cell.length_b   1.000
_cell.length_c   1.000
_cell.angle_alpha   90.00
_cell.angle_beta   90.00
_cell.angle_gamma   90.00
#
_symmetry.space_group_name_H-M   'P 1'
#
loop_
_entity.id
_entity.type
_entity.pdbx_description
1 polymer ?
#
loop_
_entity_poly.entity_id
_entity_poly.type
_entity_poly.pdbx_seq_one_letter_code
_entity_poly.pdbx_strand_id
1 'polypeptide(L)'
;MRKETTVFFAFLPLAAMAQNFQLHYDFGQGRHYVTTTFEMFKPDEWGNTFFFVDYDFNMDRDHNASLSYMELARCFSLGKTSPFSVQVEYNGGLFAMEGAAFPIQHAFLAGLDYGWHNHNFDRFLNFKVLYKNIVGKHPLSFQLTGVWDLSFYNKRISVCGFADFW
;
A
#
# COMPACT_ATOMS: atom_id res chain seq x y z
N MET A 1 35.16 31.64 -28.88
CA MET A 1 35.18 30.23 -28.40
C MET A 1 34.07 30.06 -27.37
N ARG A 2 32.93 29.50 -27.76
CA ARG A 2 31.86 29.14 -26.80
C ARG A 2 32.29 27.86 -26.10
N LYS A 3 32.36 27.89 -24.77
CA LYS A 3 32.64 26.71 -23.94
C LYS A 3 31.32 25.94 -23.84
N GLU A 4 31.23 24.79 -24.49
CA GLU A 4 30.10 23.89 -24.30
C GLU A 4 30.33 23.07 -23.03
N THR A 5 29.53 23.33 -22.00
CA THR A 5 29.54 22.55 -20.77
C THR A 5 28.71 21.30 -21.00
N THR A 6 29.37 20.17 -21.22
CA THR A 6 28.71 18.85 -21.26
C THR A 6 28.52 18.36 -19.82
N VAL A 7 27.26 18.16 -19.40
CA VAL A 7 26.93 17.56 -18.11
C VAL A 7 26.74 16.06 -18.32
N PHE A 8 27.59 15.25 -17.69
CA PHE A 8 27.44 13.80 -17.66
C PHE A 8 26.56 13.42 -16.47
N PHE A 9 25.34 12.95 -16.72
CA PHE A 9 24.53 12.27 -15.72
C PHE A 9 24.97 10.81 -15.63
N ALA A 10 25.80 10.49 -14.64
CA ALA A 10 26.11 9.10 -14.30
C ALA A 10 24.95 8.53 -13.46
N PHE A 11 24.12 7.68 -14.06
CA PHE A 11 23.20 6.81 -13.32
C PHE A 11 24.02 5.69 -12.68
N LEU A 12 24.42 5.88 -11.43
CA LEU A 12 24.92 4.79 -10.60
C LEU A 12 23.70 3.95 -10.16
N PRO A 13 23.63 2.65 -10.48
CA PRO A 13 22.65 1.78 -9.87
C PRO A 13 23.06 1.58 -8.41
N LEU A 14 22.58 2.44 -7.51
CA LEU A 14 22.47 2.05 -6.11
C LEU A 14 21.58 0.82 -6.07
N ALA A 15 22.01 -0.22 -5.37
CA ALA A 15 21.18 -1.38 -5.07
C ALA A 15 19.90 -0.88 -4.39
N ALA A 16 18.84 -0.71 -5.17
CA ALA A 16 17.61 -0.12 -4.71
C ALA A 16 16.97 -1.10 -3.73
N MET A 17 16.89 -0.69 -2.47
CA MET A 17 15.89 -1.22 -1.55
C MET A 17 14.56 -0.75 -2.14
N ALA A 18 13.95 -1.57 -2.99
CA ALA A 18 12.93 -1.12 -3.93
C ALA A 18 11.74 -0.49 -3.19
N GLN A 19 11.57 0.81 -3.41
CA GLN A 19 10.30 1.48 -3.26
C GLN A 19 9.57 1.32 -4.60
N ASN A 20 8.37 0.77 -4.55
CA ASN A 20 7.59 0.48 -5.74
C ASN A 20 6.80 1.73 -6.11
N PHE A 21 7.18 2.38 -7.21
CA PHE A 21 6.43 3.51 -7.75
C PHE A 21 5.64 3.04 -8.97
N GLN A 22 4.32 3.07 -8.84
CA GLN A 22 3.38 2.53 -9.80
C GLN A 22 2.60 3.67 -10.45
N LEU A 23 2.26 3.49 -11.73
CA LEU A 23 1.42 4.39 -12.50
C LEU A 23 0.28 3.56 -13.09
N HIS A 24 -0.94 3.86 -12.67
CA HIS A 24 -2.15 3.18 -13.11
C HIS A 24 -3.04 4.14 -13.89
N TYR A 25 -3.74 3.59 -14.89
CA TYR A 25 -4.90 4.26 -15.48
C TYR A 25 -6.14 3.51 -15.02
N ASP A 26 -7.02 4.20 -14.32
CA ASP A 26 -8.24 3.62 -13.81
C ASP A 26 -9.27 3.49 -14.94
N PHE A 27 -9.82 2.29 -15.12
CA PHE A 27 -10.85 2.00 -16.14
C PHE A 27 -12.25 1.85 -15.53
N GLY A 28 -12.39 2.03 -14.21
CA GLY A 28 -13.66 1.95 -13.50
C GLY A 28 -14.65 3.01 -14.00
N GLN A 29 -15.95 2.73 -13.88
CA GLN A 29 -16.98 3.69 -14.25
C GLN A 29 -16.80 4.99 -13.45
N GLY A 30 -16.60 6.12 -14.15
CA GLY A 30 -16.35 7.41 -13.52
C GLY A 30 -14.93 7.59 -12.96
N ARG A 31 -14.04 6.61 -13.16
CA ARG A 31 -12.65 6.65 -12.72
C ARG A 31 -11.67 6.78 -13.89
N HIS A 32 -11.97 7.57 -14.92
CA HIS A 32 -11.14 7.67 -16.14
C HIS A 32 -9.94 8.60 -15.99
N TYR A 33 -9.05 8.31 -15.03
CA TYR A 33 -7.93 9.15 -14.68
C TYR A 33 -6.70 8.33 -14.29
N VAL A 34 -5.58 9.02 -14.09
CA VAL A 34 -4.32 8.43 -13.66
C VAL A 34 -4.27 8.39 -12.14
N THR A 35 -3.74 7.30 -11.60
CA THR A 35 -3.37 7.17 -10.20
C THR A 35 -1.89 6.80 -10.08
N THR A 36 -1.16 7.46 -9.18
CA THR A 36 0.19 7.03 -8.79
C THR A 36 0.17 6.42 -7.41
N THR A 37 0.89 5.32 -7.25
CA THR A 37 1.06 4.64 -5.96
C THR A 37 2.53 4.62 -5.60
N PHE A 38 2.87 5.09 -4.40
CA PHE A 38 4.20 4.88 -3.81
C PHE A 38 4.07 3.86 -2.69
N GLU A 39 4.63 2.68 -2.88
CA GLU A 39 4.44 1.51 -2.01
C GLU A 39 5.79 0.96 -1.53
N MET A 40 5.80 0.39 -0.33
CA MET A 40 6.92 -0.40 0.18
C MET A 40 6.41 -1.55 1.04
N PHE A 41 7.03 -2.72 0.85
CA PHE A 41 6.99 -3.82 1.80
C PHE A 41 8.41 -4.09 2.30
N LYS A 42 8.60 -4.06 3.62
CA LYS A 42 9.91 -4.23 4.25
C LYS A 42 9.84 -5.17 5.45
N PRO A 43 10.34 -6.41 5.34
CA PRO A 43 10.53 -7.29 6.48
C PRO A 43 11.74 -6.85 7.32
N ASP A 44 11.71 -7.18 8.62
CA ASP A 44 12.82 -7.03 9.57
C ASP A 44 12.80 -8.14 10.64
N GLU A 45 13.70 -8.05 11.62
CA GLU A 45 13.85 -9.08 12.66
C GLU A 45 12.61 -9.31 13.52
N TRP A 46 11.69 -8.34 13.59
CA TRP A 46 10.51 -8.38 14.46
C TRP A 46 9.21 -8.51 13.67
N GLY A 47 9.27 -8.58 12.34
CA GLY A 47 8.09 -8.75 11.49
C GLY A 47 8.23 -8.02 10.15
N ASN A 48 7.26 -7.18 9.81
CA ASN A 48 7.28 -6.42 8.55
C ASN A 48 6.52 -5.09 8.66
N THR A 49 6.93 -4.15 7.81
CA THR A 49 6.25 -2.88 7.60
C THR A 49 5.77 -2.80 6.16
N PHE A 50 4.50 -2.47 5.99
CA PHE A 50 3.89 -2.16 4.71
C PHE A 50 3.41 -0.71 4.74
N PHE A 51 3.61 0.03 3.65
CA PHE A 51 2.94 1.31 3.48
C PHE A 51 2.66 1.56 2.01
N PHE A 52 1.64 2.35 1.74
CA PHE A 52 1.48 2.99 0.44
C PHE A 52 0.88 4.39 0.56
N VAL A 53 1.09 5.19 -0.48
CA VAL A 53 0.40 6.46 -0.71
C VAL A 53 -0.11 6.49 -2.15
N ASP A 54 -1.42 6.64 -2.32
CA ASP A 54 -2.06 6.86 -3.61
C ASP A 54 -2.34 8.33 -3.88
N TYR A 55 -2.16 8.76 -5.12
CA TYR A 55 -2.64 10.02 -5.63
C TYR A 55 -3.52 9.82 -6.87
N ASP A 56 -4.78 10.27 -6.81
CA ASP A 56 -5.67 10.32 -7.97
C ASP A 56 -5.56 11.70 -8.64
N PHE A 57 -5.48 11.74 -9.97
CA PHE A 57 -5.29 12.96 -10.77
C PHE A 57 -6.55 13.31 -11.56
N ASN A 58 -7.59 13.81 -10.88
CA ASN A 58 -8.89 14.10 -11.51
C ASN A 58 -9.62 15.34 -11.01
N MET A 59 -8.93 16.26 -10.31
CA MET A 59 -9.60 17.39 -9.63
C MET A 59 -10.30 18.34 -10.60
N ASP A 60 -9.69 18.59 -11.76
CA ASP A 60 -10.12 19.57 -12.75
C ASP A 60 -9.70 19.14 -14.17
N ARG A 61 -9.88 20.04 -15.15
CA ARG A 61 -9.52 19.80 -16.56
C ARG A 61 -8.03 19.60 -16.78
N ASP A 62 -7.19 20.09 -15.87
CA ASP A 62 -5.74 19.97 -15.94
C ASP A 62 -5.23 18.73 -15.18
N HIS A 63 -6.15 17.90 -14.66
CA HIS A 63 -5.85 16.65 -13.94
C HIS A 63 -4.97 16.89 -12.70
N ASN A 64 -5.22 17.97 -11.97
CA ASN A 64 -4.55 18.17 -10.68
C ASN A 64 -4.93 17.06 -9.68
N ALA A 65 -4.06 16.83 -8.70
CA ALA A 65 -4.27 15.80 -7.68
C ALA A 65 -5.52 16.12 -6.83
N SER A 66 -6.41 15.15 -6.75
CA SER A 66 -7.70 15.21 -6.03
C SER A 66 -7.74 14.27 -4.83
N LEU A 67 -6.85 13.28 -4.76
CA LEU A 67 -6.75 12.37 -3.65
C LEU A 67 -5.30 12.28 -3.21
N SER A 68 -5.09 12.19 -1.91
CA SER A 68 -3.91 11.58 -1.32
C SER A 68 -4.41 10.64 -0.24
N TYR A 69 -4.23 9.34 -0.40
CA TYR A 69 -4.62 8.35 0.59
C TYR A 69 -3.39 7.56 1.02
N MET A 70 -3.21 7.36 2.32
CA MET A 70 -2.08 6.64 2.90
C MET A 70 -2.56 5.54 3.82
N GLU A 71 -1.85 4.41 3.74
CA GLU A 71 -1.87 3.34 4.73
C GLU A 71 -0.45 3.10 5.22
N LEU A 72 -0.31 2.94 6.54
CA LEU A 72 0.93 2.51 7.20
C LEU A 72 0.59 1.36 8.15
N ALA A 73 1.03 0.16 7.80
CA ALA A 73 0.82 -1.05 8.56
C ALA A 73 2.14 -1.61 9.10
N ARG A 74 2.11 -2.05 10.36
CA ARG A 74 3.20 -2.74 11.03
C ARG A 74 2.69 -4.06 11.61
N CYS A 75 3.27 -5.16 11.16
CA CYS A 75 3.06 -6.47 11.73
C CYS A 75 4.25 -6.87 12.59
N PHE A 76 3.99 -7.27 13.84
CA PHE A 76 4.96 -7.81 14.78
C PHE A 76 4.78 -9.33 14.88
N SER A 77 5.78 -10.09 14.44
CA SER A 77 5.77 -11.54 14.53
C SER A 77 5.73 -11.99 15.99
N LEU A 78 4.86 -12.96 16.32
CA LEU A 78 4.81 -13.58 17.64
C LEU A 78 5.89 -14.66 17.86
N GLY A 79 6.85 -14.76 16.95
CA GLY A 79 7.99 -15.66 17.04
C GLY A 79 8.42 -16.18 15.67
N LYS A 80 9.69 -16.57 15.54
CA LYS A 80 10.30 -16.98 14.26
C LYS A 80 9.56 -18.09 13.51
N THR A 81 8.87 -18.97 14.24
CA THR A 81 8.11 -20.11 13.68
C THR A 81 6.60 -19.95 13.87
N SER A 82 6.15 -18.86 14.50
CA SER A 82 4.74 -18.60 14.72
C SER A 82 4.08 -18.18 13.39
N PRO A 83 2.94 -18.75 13.01
CA PRO A 83 2.15 -18.24 11.90
C PRO A 83 1.38 -16.97 12.28
N PHE A 84 1.42 -16.56 13.55
CA PHE A 84 0.68 -15.40 14.06
C PHE A 84 1.57 -14.18 14.21
N SER A 85 1.00 -13.02 13.87
CA SER A 85 1.57 -11.68 14.12
C SER A 85 0.50 -10.76 14.71
N VAL A 86 0.94 -9.71 15.40
CA VAL A 86 0.08 -8.60 15.82
C VAL A 86 0.22 -7.46 14.82
N GLN A 87 -0.90 -7.00 14.25
CA GLN A 87 -0.92 -5.87 13.33
C GLN A 87 -1.36 -4.60 14.06
N VAL A 88 -0.70 -3.49 13.71
CA VAL A 88 -1.19 -2.12 13.93
C VAL A 88 -1.13 -1.36 12.62
N GLU A 89 -2.14 -0.55 12.34
CA GLU A 89 -2.28 0.12 11.05
C GLU A 89 -2.94 1.48 11.21
N TYR A 90 -2.50 2.43 10.40
CA TYR A 90 -3.08 3.77 10.29
C TYR A 90 -3.44 4.05 8.84
N ASN A 91 -4.68 4.51 8.63
CA ASN A 91 -5.18 4.95 7.34
C ASN A 91 -5.69 6.39 7.44
N GLY A 92 -5.47 7.17 6.40
CA GLY A 92 -5.97 8.54 6.33
C GLY A 92 -5.51 9.24 5.07
N GLY A 93 -5.82 10.52 4.96
CA GLY A 93 -5.50 11.25 3.74
C GLY A 93 -6.29 12.52 3.56
N LEU A 94 -6.30 12.99 2.32
CA LEU A 94 -6.98 14.19 1.87
C LEU A 94 -7.72 13.90 0.58
N PHE A 95 -8.98 14.32 0.52
CA PHE A 95 -9.75 14.38 -0.70
C PHE A 95 -9.98 15.84 -1.07
N ALA A 96 -9.78 16.20 -2.32
CA ALA A 96 -9.93 17.55 -2.84
C ALA A 96 -10.85 17.54 -4.06
N MET A 97 -11.59 18.62 -4.19
CA MET A 97 -12.40 18.98 -5.33
C MET A 97 -12.13 20.45 -5.66
N GLU A 98 -12.57 20.92 -6.83
CA GLU A 98 -12.36 22.32 -7.21
C GLU A 98 -12.87 23.28 -6.12
N GLY A 99 -11.96 24.05 -5.53
CA GLY A 99 -12.24 25.04 -4.49
C GLY A 99 -12.38 24.52 -3.06
N ALA A 100 -12.23 23.21 -2.79
CA ALA A 100 -12.33 22.66 -1.44
C ALA A 100 -11.47 21.41 -1.20
N ALA A 101 -10.99 21.24 0.04
CA ALA A 101 -10.29 20.04 0.47
C ALA A 101 -10.86 19.54 1.80
N PHE A 102 -11.02 18.22 1.91
CA PHE A 102 -11.65 17.52 3.02
C PHE A 102 -10.71 16.43 3.54
N PRO A 103 -10.46 16.37 4.85
CA PRO A 103 -9.68 15.28 5.41
C PRO A 103 -10.44 13.96 5.27
N ILE A 104 -9.73 12.91 4.87
CA ILE A 104 -10.20 11.54 5.07
C ILE A 104 -10.00 11.24 6.54
N GLN A 105 -11.07 10.78 7.22
CA GLN A 105 -11.01 10.54 8.66
C GLN A 105 -9.91 9.54 9.00
N HIS A 106 -9.14 9.84 10.05
CA HIS A 106 -8.15 8.93 10.58
C HIS A 106 -8.81 7.61 10.98
N ALA A 107 -8.28 6.50 10.48
CA ALA A 107 -8.64 5.17 10.92
C ALA A 107 -7.43 4.49 11.54
N PHE A 108 -7.59 3.97 12.76
CA PHE A 108 -6.60 3.16 13.44
C PHE A 108 -7.09 1.74 13.55
N LEU A 109 -6.26 0.80 13.13
CA LEU A 109 -6.56 -0.62 13.14
C LEU A 109 -5.54 -1.36 14.01
N ALA A 110 -6.00 -2.35 14.76
CA ALA A 110 -5.13 -3.24 15.51
C ALA A 110 -5.76 -4.63 15.66
N GLY A 111 -4.96 -5.68 15.59
CA GLY A 111 -5.48 -7.03 15.74
C GLY A 111 -4.48 -8.13 15.41
N LEU A 112 -4.99 -9.29 15.02
CA LEU A 112 -4.20 -10.48 14.76
C LEU A 112 -4.13 -10.76 13.26
N ASP A 113 -2.96 -11.20 12.82
CA ASP A 113 -2.66 -11.62 11.46
C ASP A 113 -2.19 -13.08 11.50
N TYR A 114 -2.81 -13.94 10.69
CA TYR A 114 -2.43 -15.33 10.49
C TYR A 114 -1.86 -15.53 9.09
N GLY A 115 -0.59 -15.91 9.02
CA GLY A 115 0.10 -16.24 7.78
C GLY A 115 0.17 -17.74 7.51
N TRP A 116 -0.19 -18.12 6.29
CA TRP A 116 0.00 -19.45 5.76
C TRP A 116 0.72 -19.40 4.42
N HIS A 117 1.59 -20.38 4.18
CA HIS A 117 2.19 -20.61 2.88
C HIS A 117 2.40 -22.10 2.62
N ASN A 118 2.52 -22.47 1.35
CA ASN A 118 2.97 -23.81 1.00
C ASN A 118 4.50 -23.96 1.18
N HIS A 119 5.00 -25.19 1.16
CA HIS A 119 6.43 -25.49 1.38
C HIS A 119 7.38 -24.73 0.44
N ASN A 120 6.96 -24.48 -0.80
CA ASN A 120 7.79 -23.85 -1.83
C ASN A 120 7.61 -22.32 -1.93
N PHE A 121 6.75 -21.73 -1.09
CA PHE A 121 6.40 -20.30 -1.11
C PHE A 121 5.89 -19.82 -2.48
N ASP A 122 5.10 -20.64 -3.15
CA ASP A 122 4.39 -20.29 -4.39
C ASP A 122 2.93 -19.93 -4.12
N ARG A 123 2.44 -20.21 -2.91
CA ARG A 123 1.10 -19.86 -2.46
C ARG A 123 1.22 -19.29 -1.07
N PHE A 124 0.73 -18.08 -0.88
CA PHE A 124 0.75 -17.35 0.37
C PHE A 124 -0.63 -16.75 0.64
N LEU A 125 -1.03 -16.77 1.91
CA LEU A 125 -2.24 -16.14 2.40
C LEU A 125 -1.97 -15.50 3.76
N ASN A 126 -2.34 -14.24 3.93
CA ASN A 126 -2.50 -13.61 5.24
C ASN A 126 -3.97 -13.33 5.46
N PHE A 127 -4.46 -13.70 6.64
CA PHE A 127 -5.80 -13.40 7.07
C PHE A 127 -5.75 -12.64 8.38
N LYS A 128 -6.33 -11.44 8.39
CA LYS A 128 -6.27 -10.49 9.49
C LYS A 128 -7.65 -10.24 10.05
N VAL A 129 -7.73 -10.19 11.37
CA VAL A 129 -8.93 -9.82 12.13
C VAL A 129 -8.56 -8.60 12.97
N LEU A 130 -9.10 -7.44 12.58
CA LEU A 130 -8.71 -6.14 13.11
C LEU A 130 -9.89 -5.45 13.78
N TYR A 131 -9.65 -4.91 14.96
CA TYR A 131 -10.47 -3.82 15.49
C TYR A 131 -10.15 -2.55 14.71
N LYS A 132 -11.18 -1.79 14.31
CA LYS A 132 -11.04 -0.55 13.53
C LYS A 132 -11.74 0.60 14.23
N ASN A 133 -10.99 1.67 14.50
CA ASN A 133 -11.49 2.92 15.06
C ASN A 133 -11.39 4.02 14.00
N ILE A 134 -12.53 4.55 13.54
CA ILE A 134 -12.57 5.70 12.63
C ILE A 134 -12.92 6.93 13.46
N VAL A 135 -11.93 7.80 13.65
CA VAL A 135 -12.01 8.96 14.55
C VAL A 135 -13.14 9.88 14.11
N GLY A 136 -14.03 10.20 15.05
CA GLY A 136 -15.18 11.08 14.82
C GLY A 136 -16.32 10.47 13.99
N LYS A 137 -16.23 9.20 13.58
CA LYS A 137 -17.26 8.56 12.74
C LYS A 137 -17.74 7.21 13.30
N HIS A 138 -16.83 6.25 13.47
CA HIS A 138 -17.14 4.91 13.97
C HIS A 138 -16.12 4.50 15.05
N PRO A 139 -16.43 4.74 16.33
CA PRO A 139 -15.47 4.48 17.40
C PRO A 139 -15.23 2.99 17.64
N LEU A 140 -16.19 2.12 17.31
CA LEU A 140 -16.11 0.66 17.46
C LEU A 140 -16.54 0.01 16.12
N SER A 141 -15.57 -0.42 15.33
CA SER A 141 -15.79 -1.21 14.11
C SER A 141 -14.79 -2.37 14.03
N PHE A 142 -14.86 -3.14 12.94
CA PHE A 142 -13.93 -4.21 12.63
C PHE A 142 -13.49 -4.14 11.17
N GLN A 143 -12.44 -4.87 10.84
CA GLN A 143 -12.04 -5.17 9.46
C GLN A 143 -11.50 -6.60 9.39
N LEU A 144 -11.94 -7.33 8.38
CA LEU A 144 -11.34 -8.59 7.97
C LEU A 144 -10.54 -8.34 6.70
N THR A 145 -9.27 -8.70 6.68
CA THR A 145 -8.41 -8.51 5.50
C THR A 145 -7.82 -9.83 5.07
N GLY A 146 -7.96 -10.15 3.78
CA GLY A 146 -7.23 -11.23 3.13
C GLY A 146 -6.18 -10.67 2.19
N VAL A 147 -4.93 -11.11 2.29
CA VAL A 147 -3.84 -10.78 1.35
C VAL A 147 -3.30 -12.07 0.76
N TRP A 148 -3.16 -12.18 -0.55
CA TRP A 148 -2.66 -13.38 -1.21
C TRP A 148 -1.56 -13.09 -2.21
N ASP A 149 -0.68 -14.07 -2.38
CA ASP A 149 0.24 -14.17 -3.50
C ASP A 149 0.21 -15.59 -4.05
N LEU A 150 -0.02 -15.70 -5.35
CA LEU A 150 -0.03 -16.96 -6.09
C LEU A 150 0.99 -16.85 -7.22
N SER A 151 2.06 -17.62 -7.13
CA SER A 151 3.14 -17.66 -8.10
C SER A 151 3.06 -18.92 -8.98
N PHE A 152 3.21 -18.73 -10.29
CA PHE A 152 3.09 -19.75 -11.33
C PHE A 152 4.33 -19.76 -12.23
N TYR A 153 4.50 -20.85 -12.99
CA TYR A 153 5.56 -21.00 -14.00
C TYR A 153 6.97 -20.68 -13.45
N ASN A 154 7.35 -21.29 -12.32
CA ASN A 154 8.61 -21.01 -11.61
C ASN A 154 8.76 -19.51 -11.23
N LYS A 155 7.71 -18.93 -10.64
CA LYS A 155 7.67 -17.53 -10.16
C LYS A 155 7.84 -16.49 -11.27
N ARG A 156 7.51 -16.83 -12.51
CA ARG A 156 7.53 -15.90 -13.65
C ARG A 156 6.23 -15.13 -13.80
N ILE A 157 5.14 -15.67 -13.26
CA ILE A 157 3.83 -15.04 -13.26
C ILE A 157 3.32 -15.07 -11.82
N SER A 158 2.95 -13.92 -11.29
CA SER A 158 2.36 -13.81 -9.95
C SER A 158 1.00 -13.14 -10.06
N VAL A 159 0.05 -13.68 -9.31
CA VAL A 159 -1.28 -13.09 -9.09
C VAL A 159 -1.38 -12.81 -7.61
N CYS A 160 -1.26 -11.53 -7.26
CA CYS A 160 -1.32 -11.05 -5.88
C CYS A 160 -2.48 -10.06 -5.73
N GLY A 161 -2.88 -9.83 -4.50
CA GLY A 161 -3.92 -8.86 -4.19
C GLY A 161 -4.35 -8.91 -2.73
N PHE A 162 -5.32 -8.08 -2.40
CA PHE A 162 -5.94 -8.03 -1.10
C PHE A 162 -7.44 -7.76 -1.21
N ALA A 163 -8.17 -8.04 -0.14
CA ALA A 163 -9.59 -7.72 0.00
C ALA A 163 -9.92 -7.43 1.45
N ASP A 164 -10.63 -6.31 1.66
CA ASP A 164 -11.11 -5.89 2.96
C ASP A 164 -12.64 -5.99 3.06
N PHE A 165 -13.11 -6.41 4.23
CA PHE A 165 -14.51 -6.36 4.62
C PHE A 165 -14.63 -5.60 5.95
N TRP A 166 -15.29 -4.44 5.94
CA TRP A 166 -15.41 -3.51 7.07
C TRP A 166 -16.69 -2.67 6.98
#